data_AF-A0A954YKS2-F1
#
_entry.id   AF-A0A954YKS2-F1
#
_cell.length_a   1.000
_cell.length_b   1.000
_cell.length_c   1.000
_cell.angle_alpha   90.00
_cell.angle_beta   90.00
_cell.angle_gamma   90.00
#
_symmetry.space_group_name_H-M   'P 1'
#
loop_
_entity.id
_entity.type
_entity.pdbx_description
1 polymer ?
#
loop_
_entity_poly.entity_id
_entity_poly.type
_entity_poly.pdbx_seq_one_letter_code
_entity_poly.pdbx_strand_id
1 'polypeptide(L)'
;MAKRITVVISQSQSKNPAKRNLEEEIVAGLLGERGVDVTVIPHLYDLAPEGSGMLCLQGITGDMIVGSWLFPRAARWILDRNQVHGREGVSLLKSPGESEEDEEELAAAQAADDDKLRVIDQRPAPNRAIYCLDLRTHAKAEPYLEEIRRIAREATTDVVGLTDWIGGAPKPEQMERYLNPAGNGNGNGNGAGQPAGPIKAAEGEGQTAHIVEEEPARRWYPVIDFSRCTNCMECIDFCLFGVYGLDKAETILVEQPDNCRKGCPACSRVCPENAIIFPQHKTPTIAGSNEAAGSLKIDLSKLFGAPDPGAPGEAG
;
A
#
# COMPACT_ATOMS: atom_id res chain seq x y z
N MET A 1 -10.05 13.56 -19.76
CA MET A 1 -10.48 12.16 -19.60
C MET A 1 -11.03 12.02 -18.19
N ALA A 2 -12.09 11.24 -17.97
CA ALA A 2 -12.53 10.95 -16.61
C ALA A 2 -11.37 10.27 -15.86
N LYS A 3 -11.06 10.71 -14.64
CA LYS A 3 -10.03 10.09 -13.81
C LYS A 3 -10.51 8.66 -13.49
N ARG A 4 -9.69 7.66 -13.80
CA ARG A 4 -9.99 6.24 -13.56
C ARG A 4 -9.01 5.70 -12.53
N ILE A 5 -9.48 4.84 -11.64
CA ILE A 5 -8.64 4.13 -10.67
C ILE A 5 -8.52 2.66 -11.08
N THR A 6 -7.31 2.13 -11.04
CA THR A 6 -7.09 0.71 -11.33
C THR A 6 -7.22 -0.10 -10.04
N VAL A 7 -8.11 -1.10 -10.05
CA VAL A 7 -8.25 -2.09 -8.98
C VAL A 7 -7.57 -3.36 -9.44
N VAL A 8 -6.53 -3.76 -8.74
CA VAL A 8 -5.79 -4.99 -8.96
C VAL A 8 -6.21 -6.02 -7.94
N ILE A 9 -6.66 -7.19 -8.40
CA ILE A 9 -6.94 -8.35 -7.55
C ILE A 9 -5.81 -9.36 -7.73
N SER A 10 -5.01 -9.54 -6.67
CA SER A 10 -3.95 -10.54 -6.57
C SER A 10 -4.53 -11.85 -6.07
N GLN A 11 -4.57 -12.84 -6.96
CA GLN A 11 -5.16 -14.15 -6.66
C GLN A 11 -4.42 -14.93 -5.58
N SER A 12 -5.15 -15.76 -4.84
CA SER A 12 -4.60 -16.67 -3.83
C SER A 12 -3.76 -17.79 -4.46
N GLN A 13 -2.68 -18.20 -3.77
CA GLN A 13 -1.90 -19.40 -4.13
C GLN A 13 -2.62 -20.71 -3.79
N SER A 14 -3.70 -20.64 -3.01
CA SER A 14 -4.41 -21.82 -2.51
C SER A 14 -5.52 -22.23 -3.46
N LYS A 15 -5.77 -23.54 -3.58
CA LYS A 15 -6.94 -24.08 -4.30
C LYS A 15 -8.25 -24.00 -3.49
N ASN A 16 -8.33 -23.12 -2.48
CA ASN A 16 -9.52 -22.99 -1.64
C ASN A 16 -10.66 -22.32 -2.45
N PRO A 17 -11.79 -23.02 -2.68
CA PRO A 17 -12.90 -22.46 -3.45
C PRO A 17 -13.47 -21.17 -2.87
N ALA A 18 -13.50 -21.02 -1.53
CA ALA A 18 -14.04 -19.83 -0.90
C ALA A 18 -13.23 -18.57 -1.25
N LYS A 19 -11.90 -18.69 -1.34
CA LYS A 19 -11.02 -17.59 -1.73
C LYS A 19 -11.24 -17.18 -3.19
N ARG A 20 -11.32 -18.19 -4.07
CA ARG A 20 -11.58 -17.97 -5.49
C ARG A 20 -12.95 -17.35 -5.73
N ASN A 21 -13.99 -17.84 -5.04
CA ASN A 21 -15.33 -17.26 -5.14
C ASN A 21 -15.34 -15.80 -4.68
N LEU A 22 -14.65 -15.47 -3.59
CA LEU A 22 -14.53 -14.08 -3.13
C LEU A 22 -13.84 -13.19 -4.17
N GLU A 23 -12.74 -13.64 -4.77
CA GLU A 23 -12.06 -12.92 -5.84
C GLU A 23 -12.99 -12.70 -7.04
N GLU A 24 -13.70 -13.74 -7.48
CA GLU A 24 -14.65 -13.69 -8.60
C GLU A 24 -15.84 -12.76 -8.31
N GLU A 25 -16.39 -12.77 -7.10
CA GLU A 25 -17.47 -11.89 -6.66
C GLU A 25 -17.03 -10.42 -6.62
N ILE A 26 -15.82 -10.13 -6.11
CA ILE A 26 -15.27 -8.76 -6.12
C ILE A 26 -15.06 -8.29 -7.56
N VAL A 27 -14.44 -9.10 -8.42
CA VAL A 27 -14.22 -8.76 -9.82
C VAL A 27 -15.56 -8.49 -10.51
N ALA A 28 -16.53 -9.41 -10.39
CA ALA A 28 -17.85 -9.28 -10.97
C ALA A 28 -18.60 -8.03 -10.47
N GLY A 29 -18.50 -7.73 -9.18
CA GLY A 29 -19.13 -6.55 -8.57
C GLY A 29 -18.56 -5.20 -9.01
N LEU A 30 -17.38 -5.20 -9.65
CA LEU A 30 -16.72 -4.01 -10.19
C LEU A 30 -16.83 -3.91 -11.73
N LEU A 31 -17.27 -4.97 -12.41
CA LEU A 31 -17.47 -4.92 -13.87
C LEU A 31 -18.56 -3.91 -14.22
N GLY A 32 -18.22 -2.95 -15.09
CA GLY A 32 -19.13 -1.88 -15.50
C GLY A 32 -19.25 -0.72 -14.51
N GLU A 33 -18.54 -0.76 -13.37
CA GLU A 33 -18.46 0.38 -12.45
C GLU A 33 -17.72 1.53 -13.13
N ARG A 34 -18.33 2.71 -13.17
CA ARG A 34 -17.76 3.87 -13.89
C ARG A 34 -16.51 4.36 -13.17
N GLY A 35 -15.43 4.57 -13.94
CA GLY A 35 -14.17 5.10 -13.41
C GLY A 35 -13.30 4.07 -12.71
N VAL A 36 -13.65 2.77 -12.79
CA VAL A 36 -12.84 1.67 -12.24
C VAL A 36 -12.36 0.79 -13.37
N ASP A 37 -11.06 0.49 -13.39
CA ASP A 37 -10.49 -0.53 -14.28
C ASP A 37 -10.04 -1.72 -13.44
N VAL A 38 -10.56 -2.90 -13.75
CA VAL A 38 -10.25 -4.11 -12.98
C VAL A 38 -9.16 -4.89 -13.69
N THR A 39 -8.09 -5.20 -12.95
CA THR A 39 -7.00 -6.07 -13.39
C THR A 39 -6.86 -7.24 -12.43
N VAL A 40 -6.73 -8.45 -12.95
CA VAL A 40 -6.47 -9.65 -12.16
C VAL A 40 -5.06 -10.14 -12.48
N ILE A 41 -4.26 -10.35 -11.43
CA ILE A 41 -2.89 -10.86 -11.54
C ILE A 41 -2.75 -12.16 -10.74
N PRO A 42 -1.75 -13.00 -11.05
CA PRO A 42 -1.33 -14.05 -10.15
C PRO A 42 -0.91 -13.48 -8.79
N HIS A 43 -0.61 -14.36 -7.84
CA HIS A 43 -0.25 -13.95 -6.50
C HIS A 43 0.94 -12.96 -6.48
N LEU A 44 0.71 -11.76 -5.97
CA LEU A 44 1.63 -10.61 -6.01
C LEU A 44 3.07 -10.96 -5.60
N TYR A 45 3.22 -11.73 -4.53
CA TYR A 45 4.54 -12.09 -4.00
C TYR A 45 5.33 -13.08 -4.88
N ASP A 46 4.65 -13.85 -5.73
CA ASP A 46 5.29 -14.84 -6.60
C ASP A 46 5.69 -14.25 -7.96
N LEU A 47 5.20 -13.06 -8.32
CA LEU A 47 5.51 -12.43 -9.60
C LEU A 47 7.03 -12.31 -9.80
N ALA A 48 7.49 -12.68 -11.00
CA ALA A 48 8.87 -12.44 -11.41
C ALA A 48 9.06 -10.94 -11.71
N PRO A 49 10.23 -10.34 -11.43
CA PRO A 49 10.47 -8.92 -11.72
C PRO A 49 10.24 -8.54 -13.20
N GLU A 50 10.56 -9.46 -14.11
CA GLU A 50 10.38 -9.31 -15.56
C GLU A 50 9.10 -10.01 -16.08
N GLY A 51 8.24 -10.49 -15.18
CA GLY A 51 6.99 -11.18 -15.53
C GLY A 51 5.91 -10.22 -16.04
N SER A 52 4.94 -10.75 -16.79
CA SER A 52 3.84 -9.95 -17.35
C SER A 52 2.98 -9.31 -16.25
N GLY A 53 2.80 -9.99 -15.12
CA GLY A 53 2.10 -9.42 -13.96
C GLY A 53 2.83 -8.20 -13.40
N MET A 54 4.16 -8.25 -13.31
CA MET A 54 4.95 -7.13 -12.80
C MET A 54 5.00 -5.95 -13.77
N LEU A 55 5.19 -6.23 -15.06
CA LEU A 55 5.13 -5.20 -16.11
C LEU A 55 3.76 -4.51 -16.14
N CYS A 56 2.67 -5.26 -15.93
CA CYS A 56 1.33 -4.71 -15.82
C CYS A 56 1.22 -3.74 -14.63
N LEU A 57 1.69 -4.14 -13.45
CA LEU A 57 1.69 -3.30 -12.25
C LEU A 57 2.52 -2.02 -12.42
N GLN A 58 3.71 -2.12 -13.03
CA GLN A 58 4.57 -0.98 -13.30
C GLN A 58 3.97 0.01 -14.31
N GLY A 59 3.15 -0.48 -15.26
CA GLY A 59 2.46 0.34 -16.24
C GLY A 59 1.30 1.18 -15.68
N ILE A 60 0.77 0.82 -14.51
CA ILE A 60 -0.24 1.62 -13.82
C ILE A 60 0.48 2.83 -13.22
N THR A 61 0.13 4.06 -13.63
CA THR A 61 0.83 5.30 -13.20
C THR A 61 0.02 6.16 -12.25
N GLY A 62 -1.31 6.02 -12.23
CA GLY A 62 -2.21 6.74 -11.32
C GLY A 62 -2.36 6.06 -9.96
N ASP A 63 -3.30 6.56 -9.16
CA ASP A 63 -3.73 5.91 -7.94
C ASP A 63 -4.24 4.49 -8.25
N MET A 64 -3.97 3.54 -7.35
CA MET A 64 -4.40 2.16 -7.55
C MET A 64 -4.78 1.50 -6.23
N ILE A 65 -5.70 0.54 -6.33
CA ILE A 65 -6.11 -0.31 -5.22
C ILE A 65 -5.58 -1.72 -5.50
N VAL A 66 -4.98 -2.37 -4.51
CA VAL A 66 -4.46 -3.74 -4.61
C VAL A 66 -5.13 -4.58 -3.53
N GLY A 67 -6.10 -5.41 -3.94
CA GLY A 67 -6.64 -6.47 -3.09
C GLY A 67 -5.75 -7.70 -3.15
N SER A 68 -5.23 -8.15 -2.00
CA SER A 68 -4.35 -9.32 -1.94
C SER A 68 -4.58 -10.17 -0.69
N TRP A 69 -4.07 -11.40 -0.69
CA TRP A 69 -4.09 -12.31 0.46
C TRP A 69 -2.89 -12.13 1.40
N LEU A 70 -2.29 -10.94 1.39
CA LEU A 70 -1.14 -10.54 2.18
C LEU A 70 -1.55 -9.44 3.16
N PHE A 71 -0.80 -9.28 4.26
CA PHE A 71 -0.96 -8.09 5.09
C PHE A 71 -0.69 -6.83 4.26
N PRO A 72 -1.42 -5.71 4.47
CA PRO A 72 -1.27 -4.49 3.66
C PRO A 72 0.17 -3.97 3.60
N ARG A 73 0.85 -3.96 4.74
CA ARG A 73 2.27 -3.61 4.88
C ARG A 73 3.17 -4.49 4.01
N ALA A 74 2.92 -5.80 3.96
CA ALA A 74 3.68 -6.71 3.10
C ALA A 74 3.42 -6.44 1.61
N ALA A 75 2.17 -6.28 1.21
CA ALA A 75 1.80 -5.98 -0.18
C ALA A 75 2.45 -4.69 -0.67
N ARG A 76 2.39 -3.63 0.14
CA ARG A 76 3.02 -2.34 -0.15
C ARG A 76 4.51 -2.47 -0.43
N TRP A 77 5.25 -3.15 0.43
CA TRP A 77 6.70 -3.22 0.29
C TRP A 77 7.16 -4.21 -0.78
N ILE A 78 6.33 -5.18 -1.18
CA ILE A 78 6.55 -5.96 -2.40
C ILE A 78 6.44 -5.06 -3.62
N LEU A 79 5.42 -4.20 -3.68
CA LEU A 79 5.22 -3.24 -4.77
C LEU A 79 6.40 -2.25 -4.85
N ASP A 80 6.77 -1.63 -3.73
CA ASP A 80 7.91 -0.69 -3.67
C ASP A 80 9.21 -1.32 -4.16
N ARG A 81 9.51 -2.54 -3.69
CA ARG A 81 10.68 -3.30 -4.13
C ARG A 81 10.74 -3.48 -5.65
N ASN A 82 9.59 -3.72 -6.28
CA ASN A 82 9.49 -3.94 -7.72
C ASN A 82 9.19 -2.64 -8.50
N GLN A 83 9.60 -1.49 -7.95
CA GLN A 83 9.50 -0.17 -8.58
C GLN A 83 8.07 0.34 -8.77
N VAL A 84 7.11 -0.24 -8.05
CA VAL A 84 5.72 0.23 -8.00
C VAL A 84 5.56 1.09 -6.74
N HIS A 85 6.12 2.30 -6.79
CA HIS A 85 6.16 3.21 -5.64
C HIS A 85 4.85 3.95 -5.43
N GLY A 86 4.43 4.17 -4.19
CA GLY A 86 3.21 4.92 -3.88
C GLY A 86 3.20 5.39 -2.43
N ARG A 87 2.49 6.49 -2.17
CA ARG A 87 2.09 6.85 -0.81
C ARG A 87 1.08 5.83 -0.30
N GLU A 88 1.12 5.56 1.00
CA GLU A 88 0.13 4.67 1.61
C GLU A 88 -1.26 5.27 1.48
N GLY A 89 -2.16 4.54 0.84
CA GLY A 89 -3.58 4.83 0.86
C GLY A 89 -4.21 4.28 2.14
N VAL A 90 -5.11 5.05 2.75
CA VAL A 90 -5.83 4.63 3.96
C VAL A 90 -7.03 3.77 3.57
N SER A 91 -7.08 2.56 4.13
CA SER A 91 -8.21 1.64 4.05
C SER A 91 -9.00 1.67 5.36
N LEU A 92 -10.33 1.65 5.28
CA LEU A 92 -11.23 1.57 6.42
C LEU A 92 -11.67 0.13 6.75
N LEU A 93 -11.17 -0.86 6.03
CA LEU A 93 -11.39 -2.27 6.35
C LEU A 93 -10.67 -2.62 7.65
N LYS A 94 -11.43 -3.04 8.66
CA LYS A 94 -10.90 -3.49 9.97
C LYS A 94 -10.69 -4.99 9.99
N SER A 95 -9.50 -5.46 10.37
CA SER A 95 -9.21 -6.88 10.52
C SER A 95 -10.08 -7.50 11.63
N PRO A 96 -10.48 -8.78 11.54
CA PRO A 96 -11.14 -9.46 12.65
C PRO A 96 -10.19 -9.56 13.83
N GLY A 97 -10.49 -8.83 14.91
CA GLY A 97 -9.67 -8.81 16.13
C GLY A 97 -8.90 -7.51 16.37
N GLU A 98 -8.92 -6.55 15.44
CA GLU A 98 -8.48 -5.18 15.73
C GLU A 98 -9.53 -4.48 16.61
N SER A 99 -9.19 -4.22 17.87
CA SER A 99 -9.97 -3.38 18.77
C SER A 99 -9.51 -1.92 18.73
N GLU A 100 -10.36 -1.00 19.16
CA GLU A 100 -9.97 0.42 19.30
C GLU A 100 -8.79 0.57 20.29
N GLU A 101 -8.69 -0.33 21.28
CA GLU A 101 -7.59 -0.38 22.24
C GLU A 101 -6.25 -0.74 21.56
N ASP A 102 -6.26 -1.68 20.60
CA ASP A 102 -5.07 -2.06 19.83
C ASP A 102 -4.59 -0.90 18.92
N GLU A 103 -5.52 -0.14 18.34
CA GLU A 103 -5.23 1.04 17.51
C GLU A 103 -4.54 2.14 18.35
N GLU A 104 -5.02 2.39 19.57
CA GLU A 104 -4.43 3.37 20.50
C GLU A 104 -3.04 2.96 20.99
N GLU A 105 -2.82 1.69 21.31
CA GLU A 105 -1.52 1.17 21.75
C GLU A 105 -0.46 1.26 20.63
N LEU A 106 -0.86 0.93 19.39
CA LEU A 106 -0.02 1.08 18.20
C LEU A 106 0.36 2.55 17.95
N ALA A 107 -0.61 3.46 18.06
CA ALA A 107 -0.36 4.89 17.90
C ALA A 107 0.59 5.44 18.97
N ALA A 108 0.42 5.02 20.23
CA ALA A 108 1.30 5.41 21.32
C ALA A 108 2.74 4.87 21.13
N ALA A 109 2.89 3.62 20.69
CA ALA A 109 4.20 3.04 20.40
C ALA A 109 4.91 3.74 19.24
N GLN A 110 4.17 4.17 18.21
CA GLN A 110 4.72 4.94 17.08
C GLN A 110 5.11 6.36 17.52
N ALA A 111 4.28 7.03 18.32
CA ALA A 111 4.59 8.37 18.84
C ALA A 111 5.83 8.38 19.75
N ALA A 112 6.10 7.29 20.47
CA ALA A 112 7.31 7.15 21.29
C ALA A 112 8.59 6.89 20.48
N ASP A 113 8.47 6.60 19.17
CA ASP A 113 9.56 6.17 18.28
C ASP A 113 9.79 7.16 17.10
N ASP A 114 9.19 8.36 17.20
CA ASP A 114 9.15 9.42 16.16
C ASP A 114 10.50 10.15 15.99
N ASP A 115 11.43 10.05 16.94
CA ASP A 115 12.75 10.69 16.85
C ASP A 115 13.75 9.95 15.93
N LYS A 116 13.42 8.74 15.46
CA LYS A 116 14.33 7.95 14.61
C LYS A 116 14.16 8.30 13.14
N LEU A 117 15.25 8.70 12.49
CA LEU A 117 15.31 8.86 11.04
C LEU A 117 15.12 7.50 10.34
N ARG A 118 14.11 7.43 9.47
CA ARG A 118 13.79 6.24 8.68
C ARG A 118 14.32 6.36 7.27
N VAL A 119 14.52 5.21 6.62
CA VAL A 119 14.94 5.17 5.22
C VAL A 119 13.92 5.85 4.30
N ILE A 120 12.62 5.72 4.59
CA ILE A 120 11.57 6.35 3.79
C ILE A 120 11.68 7.89 3.78
N ASP A 121 12.19 8.51 4.86
CA ASP A 121 12.25 9.97 5.00
C ASP A 121 13.24 10.61 4.02
N GLN A 122 14.19 9.82 3.52
CA GLN A 122 15.22 10.25 2.57
C GLN A 122 14.79 10.01 1.11
N ARG A 123 13.62 9.39 0.88
CA ARG A 123 13.15 9.02 -0.45
C ARG A 123 12.18 10.07 -1.01
N PRO A 124 12.16 10.26 -2.34
CA PRO A 124 11.18 11.14 -2.96
C PRO A 124 9.76 10.60 -2.77
N ALA A 125 8.84 11.47 -2.32
CA ALA A 125 7.44 11.12 -2.16
C ALA A 125 6.78 10.85 -3.52
N PRO A 126 6.18 9.66 -3.74
CA PRO A 126 5.50 9.35 -5.00
C PRO A 126 4.25 10.20 -5.21
N ASN A 127 4.00 10.64 -6.45
CA ASN A 127 2.82 11.42 -6.81
C ASN A 127 1.56 10.56 -7.08
N ARG A 128 1.39 9.47 -6.33
CA ARG A 128 0.20 8.61 -6.36
C ARG A 128 0.01 7.90 -5.03
N ALA A 129 -1.20 7.46 -4.75
CA ALA A 129 -1.54 6.61 -3.62
C ALA A 129 -1.72 5.15 -4.06
N ILE A 130 -1.26 4.22 -3.23
CA ILE A 130 -1.51 2.79 -3.39
C ILE A 130 -2.27 2.31 -2.14
N TYR A 131 -3.48 1.82 -2.34
CA TYR A 131 -4.35 1.30 -1.30
C TYR A 131 -4.24 -0.22 -1.26
N CYS A 132 -3.64 -0.79 -0.21
CA CYS A 132 -3.53 -2.25 -0.08
C CYS A 132 -4.69 -2.79 0.78
N LEU A 133 -5.60 -3.53 0.15
CA LEU A 133 -6.73 -4.18 0.84
C LEU A 133 -6.37 -5.62 1.17
N ASP A 134 -6.60 -6.01 2.42
CA ASP A 134 -6.37 -7.37 2.90
C ASP A 134 -7.61 -8.24 2.71
N LEU A 135 -7.56 -9.14 1.73
CA LEU A 135 -8.67 -10.06 1.40
C LEU A 135 -8.92 -11.15 2.44
N ARG A 136 -8.12 -11.20 3.52
CA ARG A 136 -8.35 -12.11 4.65
C ARG A 136 -9.34 -11.56 5.67
N THR A 137 -9.65 -10.27 5.59
CA THR A 137 -10.38 -9.51 6.60
C THR A 137 -11.85 -9.90 6.70
N HIS A 138 -12.51 -10.03 5.55
CA HIS A 138 -13.91 -10.40 5.45
C HIS A 138 -14.09 -11.59 4.50
N ALA A 139 -15.05 -12.46 4.83
CA ALA A 139 -15.37 -13.65 4.03
C ALA A 139 -16.31 -13.34 2.84
N LYS A 140 -16.89 -12.14 2.77
CA LYS A 140 -17.86 -11.71 1.75
C LYS A 140 -17.32 -10.55 0.93
N ALA A 141 -17.79 -10.40 -0.30
CA ALA A 141 -17.32 -9.38 -1.24
C ALA A 141 -17.78 -7.96 -0.87
N GLU A 142 -18.96 -7.81 -0.25
CA GLU A 142 -19.60 -6.50 -0.07
C GLU A 142 -18.72 -5.45 0.64
N PRO A 143 -18.03 -5.74 1.77
CA PRO A 143 -17.18 -4.76 2.43
C PRO A 143 -16.06 -4.23 1.52
N TYR A 144 -15.44 -5.11 0.72
CA TYR A 144 -14.41 -4.71 -0.23
C TYR A 144 -14.97 -3.84 -1.35
N LEU A 145 -16.15 -4.19 -1.87
CA LEU A 145 -16.81 -3.41 -2.93
C LEU A 145 -17.19 -2.02 -2.42
N GLU A 146 -17.74 -1.91 -1.21
CA GLU A 146 -18.05 -0.63 -0.57
C GLU A 146 -16.80 0.24 -0.40
N GLU A 147 -15.72 -0.37 0.08
CA GLU A 147 -14.45 0.33 0.30
C GLU A 147 -13.81 0.78 -1.03
N ILE A 148 -13.77 -0.09 -2.03
CA ILE A 148 -13.24 0.23 -3.36
C ILE A 148 -14.03 1.40 -3.97
N ARG A 149 -15.36 1.38 -3.86
CA ARG A 149 -16.20 2.49 -4.33
C ARG A 149 -15.96 3.77 -3.54
N ARG A 150 -15.72 3.70 -2.22
CA ARG A 150 -15.35 4.87 -1.41
C ARG A 150 -14.05 5.49 -1.91
N ILE A 151 -12.98 4.67 -2.00
CA ILE A 151 -11.67 5.11 -2.46
C ILE A 151 -11.76 5.67 -3.89
N ALA A 152 -12.50 5.01 -4.80
CA ALA A 152 -12.70 5.48 -6.16
C ALA A 152 -13.37 6.87 -6.21
N ARG A 153 -14.39 7.12 -5.37
CA ARG A 153 -15.03 8.45 -5.26
C ARG A 153 -14.06 9.52 -4.74
N GLU A 154 -13.27 9.21 -3.72
CA GLU A 154 -12.30 10.14 -3.16
C GLU A 154 -11.17 10.46 -4.16
N ALA A 155 -10.64 9.44 -4.83
CA ALA A 155 -9.60 9.60 -5.84
C ALA A 155 -10.10 10.39 -7.06
N THR A 156 -11.38 10.30 -7.41
CA THR A 156 -11.98 10.99 -8.57
C THR A 156 -12.55 12.36 -8.25
N THR A 157 -12.73 12.72 -6.98
CA THR A 157 -13.17 14.05 -6.60
C THR A 157 -12.02 15.03 -6.79
N ASP A 158 -12.16 15.95 -7.75
CA ASP A 158 -11.25 17.10 -7.86
C ASP A 158 -11.35 17.90 -6.57
N VAL A 159 -10.34 17.78 -5.72
CA VAL A 159 -10.12 18.75 -4.65
C VAL A 159 -9.80 20.05 -5.36
N VAL A 160 -10.83 20.89 -5.60
CA VAL A 160 -10.63 22.31 -5.90
C VAL A 160 -9.78 22.81 -4.75
N GLY A 161 -8.50 23.07 -5.02
CA GLY A 161 -7.50 23.26 -3.98
C GLY A 161 -8.00 24.33 -3.02
N LEU A 162 -8.10 24.01 -1.73
CA LEU A 162 -8.29 25.03 -0.71
C LEU A 162 -7.17 26.09 -0.78
N THR A 163 -6.01 25.72 -1.37
CA THR A 163 -4.90 26.59 -1.76
C THR A 163 -5.20 27.58 -2.90
N ASP A 164 -6.15 27.29 -3.80
CA ASP A 164 -6.58 28.25 -4.84
C ASP A 164 -7.44 29.38 -4.24
N TRP A 165 -8.06 29.14 -3.08
CA TRP A 165 -8.78 30.17 -2.32
C TRP A 165 -7.82 30.99 -1.44
N ILE A 166 -6.78 30.38 -0.87
CA ILE A 166 -5.89 31.06 0.09
C ILE A 166 -4.86 31.98 -0.60
N GLY A 167 -4.54 31.77 -1.89
CA GLY A 167 -3.49 32.53 -2.60
C GLY A 167 -3.92 33.37 -3.82
N GLY A 168 -5.17 33.24 -4.29
CA GLY A 168 -5.61 33.91 -5.52
C GLY A 168 -6.18 35.30 -5.26
N ALA A 169 -5.53 36.35 -5.76
CA ALA A 169 -6.18 37.67 -5.88
C ALA A 169 -7.50 37.50 -6.66
N PRO A 170 -8.65 37.98 -6.14
CA PRO A 170 -9.94 37.72 -6.77
C PRO A 170 -9.93 38.30 -8.19
N LYS A 171 -10.50 37.56 -9.15
CA LYS A 171 -10.64 38.06 -10.52
C LYS A 171 -11.43 39.38 -10.48
N PRO A 172 -11.09 40.38 -11.31
CA PRO A 172 -11.73 41.71 -11.27
C PRO A 172 -13.26 41.63 -11.35
N GLU A 173 -13.77 40.71 -12.16
CA GLU A 173 -15.20 40.43 -12.38
C GLU A 173 -15.93 39.94 -11.11
N GLN A 174 -15.24 39.21 -10.24
CA GLN A 174 -15.78 38.73 -8.96
C GLN A 174 -15.81 39.86 -7.93
N MET A 175 -14.84 40.77 -8.00
CA MET A 175 -14.74 41.93 -7.12
C MET A 175 -15.79 43.00 -7.47
N GLU A 176 -16.09 43.18 -8.76
CA GLU A 176 -17.09 44.13 -9.25
C GLU A 176 -18.52 43.77 -8.80
N ARG A 177 -18.84 42.47 -8.72
CA ARG A 177 -20.11 41.99 -8.14
C ARG A 177 -20.21 42.21 -6.63
N TYR A 178 -19.10 42.19 -5.91
CA TYR A 178 -19.06 42.39 -4.47
C TYR A 178 -19.16 43.89 -4.09
N LEU A 179 -18.60 44.76 -4.93
CA LEU A 179 -18.57 46.21 -4.70
C LEU A 179 -19.88 46.92 -5.09
N ASN A 180 -20.71 46.33 -5.97
CA ASN A 180 -21.99 46.91 -6.40
C ASN A 180 -23.18 45.97 -6.17
N PRO A 181 -23.59 45.73 -4.91
CA PRO A 181 -24.75 44.88 -4.59
C PRO A 181 -26.12 45.51 -4.93
N ALA A 182 -26.16 46.78 -5.37
CA ALA A 182 -27.39 47.53 -5.62
C ALA A 182 -27.65 47.92 -7.09
N GLY A 183 -26.94 47.33 -8.06
CA GLY A 183 -27.20 47.55 -9.48
C GLY A 183 -28.35 46.68 -10.01
N ASN A 184 -29.59 47.02 -9.68
CA ASN A 184 -30.75 46.33 -10.25
C ASN A 184 -31.11 46.93 -11.63
N GLY A 185 -31.18 46.11 -12.67
CA GLY A 185 -32.10 46.33 -13.80
C GLY A 185 -31.56 46.28 -15.23
N ASN A 186 -31.86 45.18 -15.91
CA ASN A 186 -32.24 45.01 -17.33
C ASN A 186 -31.36 45.53 -18.48
N GLY A 187 -30.97 44.60 -19.36
CA GLY A 187 -30.43 44.90 -20.68
C GLY A 187 -30.20 43.67 -21.58
N ASN A 188 -31.30 43.06 -22.02
CA ASN A 188 -31.48 42.28 -23.25
C ASN A 188 -30.25 41.99 -24.14
N GLY A 189 -29.90 40.71 -24.32
CA GLY A 189 -28.91 40.25 -25.30
C GLY A 189 -29.30 38.88 -25.85
N ASN A 190 -30.03 38.89 -26.97
CA ASN A 190 -30.42 37.72 -27.76
C ASN A 190 -29.21 36.84 -28.11
N GLY A 191 -29.21 35.60 -27.63
CA GLY A 191 -28.39 34.51 -28.13
C GLY A 191 -29.25 33.27 -28.28
N ALA A 192 -29.79 33.08 -29.48
CA ALA A 192 -30.51 31.86 -29.86
C ALA A 192 -29.54 30.68 -29.84
N GLY A 193 -29.50 29.95 -28.72
CA GLY A 193 -28.89 28.63 -28.60
C GLY A 193 -29.99 27.60 -28.50
N GLN A 194 -30.07 26.73 -29.51
CA GLN A 194 -31.01 25.62 -29.64
C GLN A 194 -31.08 24.76 -28.36
N PRO A 195 -32.24 24.15 -28.03
CA PRO A 195 -32.25 23.10 -27.03
C PRO A 195 -31.41 21.92 -27.56
N ALA A 196 -30.26 21.68 -26.92
CA ALA A 196 -29.50 20.45 -27.12
C ALA A 196 -30.44 19.28 -26.85
N GLY A 197 -30.67 18.47 -27.88
CA GLY A 197 -31.46 17.24 -27.79
C GLY A 197 -30.93 16.30 -26.72
N PRO A 198 -31.69 15.26 -26.35
CA PRO A 198 -31.28 14.33 -25.32
C PRO A 198 -29.89 13.78 -25.68
N ILE A 199 -28.92 14.04 -24.81
CA ILE A 199 -27.61 13.41 -24.87
C ILE A 199 -27.90 11.93 -24.76
N LYS A 200 -27.77 11.20 -25.88
CA LYS A 200 -27.75 9.74 -25.86
C LYS A 200 -26.69 9.34 -24.86
N ALA A 201 -27.10 8.65 -23.80
CA ALA A 201 -26.19 7.90 -22.96
C ALA A 201 -25.35 7.05 -23.92
N ALA A 202 -24.05 7.35 -24.00
CA ALA A 202 -23.12 6.45 -24.66
C ALA A 202 -23.21 5.14 -23.87
N GLU A 203 -23.81 4.14 -24.51
CA GLU A 203 -23.83 2.77 -24.05
C GLU A 203 -22.36 2.37 -23.88
N GLY A 204 -21.94 2.22 -22.63
CA GLY A 204 -20.57 1.84 -22.31
C GLY A 204 -20.29 0.49 -22.94
N GLU A 205 -19.30 0.44 -23.81
CA GLU A 205 -18.69 -0.81 -24.27
C GLU A 205 -18.39 -1.66 -23.03
N GLY A 206 -18.91 -2.89 -23.01
CA GLY A 206 -18.84 -3.77 -21.85
C GLY A 206 -17.42 -3.88 -21.32
N GLN A 207 -17.17 -3.26 -20.17
CA GLN A 207 -15.84 -3.15 -19.61
C GLN A 207 -15.47 -4.47 -18.95
N THR A 208 -14.71 -5.31 -19.66
CA THR A 208 -14.20 -6.60 -19.16
C THR A 208 -12.97 -6.38 -18.27
N ALA A 209 -12.81 -7.21 -17.23
CA ALA A 209 -11.57 -7.23 -16.46
C ALA A 209 -10.37 -7.65 -17.32
N HIS A 210 -9.23 -7.00 -17.13
CA HIS A 210 -7.96 -7.41 -17.73
C HIS A 210 -7.32 -8.52 -16.89
N ILE A 211 -7.19 -9.73 -17.43
CA ILE A 211 -6.61 -10.87 -16.73
C ILE A 211 -5.20 -11.09 -17.25
N VAL A 212 -4.21 -11.05 -16.35
CA VAL A 212 -2.82 -11.35 -16.69
C VAL A 212 -2.57 -12.85 -16.52
N GLU A 213 -2.34 -13.53 -17.63
CA GLU A 213 -1.98 -14.95 -17.64
C GLU A 213 -0.45 -15.09 -17.45
N GLU A 214 -0.06 -15.63 -16.30
CA GLU A 214 1.31 -16.01 -15.95
C GLU A 214 1.24 -17.15 -14.92
N GLU A 215 2.15 -18.13 -15.01
CA GLU A 215 2.28 -19.21 -14.03
C GLU A 215 3.56 -19.02 -13.20
N PRO A 216 3.55 -18.14 -12.18
CA PRO A 216 4.76 -17.88 -11.41
C PRO A 216 5.12 -19.05 -10.48
N ALA A 217 6.42 -19.27 -10.30
CA ALA A 217 6.91 -20.22 -9.31
C ALA A 217 6.77 -19.65 -7.89
N ARG A 218 6.50 -20.50 -6.90
CA ARG A 218 6.47 -20.07 -5.50
C ARG A 218 7.82 -19.54 -5.05
N ARG A 219 7.84 -18.33 -4.49
CA ARG A 219 9.07 -17.66 -4.06
C ARG A 219 9.22 -17.61 -2.55
N TRP A 220 10.44 -17.39 -2.08
CA TRP A 220 10.76 -17.13 -0.68
C TRP A 220 11.89 -16.11 -0.59
N TYR A 221 11.57 -14.88 -0.18
CA TYR A 221 12.53 -13.78 -0.04
C TYR A 221 12.06 -12.77 1.02
N PRO A 222 12.99 -12.08 1.70
CA PRO A 222 12.64 -10.97 2.58
C PRO A 222 12.20 -9.75 1.78
N VAL A 223 11.35 -8.93 2.39
CA VAL A 223 10.93 -7.62 1.91
C VAL A 223 11.24 -6.61 3.02
N ILE A 224 11.79 -5.45 2.67
CA ILE A 224 12.15 -4.42 3.65
C ILE A 224 11.06 -3.37 3.71
N ASP A 225 10.56 -3.14 4.92
CA ASP A 225 9.73 -2.00 5.26
C ASP A 225 10.60 -0.78 5.54
N PHE A 226 10.67 0.13 4.58
CA PHE A 226 11.49 1.33 4.72
C PHE A 226 10.86 2.42 5.59
N SER A 227 9.57 2.33 5.97
CA SER A 227 8.99 3.23 6.98
C SER A 227 9.38 2.84 8.39
N ARG A 228 9.82 1.60 8.62
CA ARG A 228 10.42 1.17 9.90
C ARG A 228 11.94 1.08 9.86
N CYS A 229 12.55 0.82 8.71
CA CYS A 229 13.99 0.65 8.60
C CYS A 229 14.75 1.94 8.96
N THR A 230 15.75 1.82 9.85
CA THR A 230 16.67 2.90 10.25
C THR A 230 18.02 2.81 9.55
N ASN A 231 18.16 1.95 8.54
CA ASN A 231 19.41 1.67 7.84
C ASN A 231 20.55 1.13 8.75
N CYS A 232 20.22 0.37 9.79
CA CYS A 232 21.17 -0.11 10.82
C CYS A 232 22.10 -1.27 10.40
N MET A 233 21.90 -1.85 9.21
CA MET A 233 22.73 -2.91 8.60
C MET A 233 22.77 -4.28 9.31
N GLU A 234 22.08 -4.49 10.42
CA GLU A 234 22.08 -5.80 11.10
C GLU A 234 21.61 -6.97 10.21
N CYS A 235 20.69 -6.71 9.27
CA CYS A 235 20.18 -7.76 8.39
C CYS A 235 21.20 -8.25 7.35
N ILE A 236 22.08 -7.37 6.86
CA ILE A 236 23.14 -7.74 5.92
C ILE A 236 24.26 -8.48 6.65
N ASP A 237 24.68 -7.99 7.83
CA ASP A 237 25.71 -8.63 8.65
C ASP A 237 25.29 -10.04 9.11
N PHE A 238 24.01 -10.21 9.41
CA PHE A 238 23.46 -11.50 9.82
C PHE A 238 23.30 -12.50 8.65
N CYS A 239 23.09 -12.02 7.42
CA CYS A 239 22.70 -12.90 6.32
C CYS A 239 23.88 -13.60 5.65
N LEU A 240 24.09 -14.87 5.99
CA LEU A 240 25.12 -15.72 5.38
C LEU A 240 24.86 -16.13 3.91
N PHE A 241 23.69 -15.79 3.36
CA PHE A 241 23.28 -16.21 2.01
C PHE A 241 23.45 -15.10 0.95
N GLY A 242 23.99 -13.93 1.33
CA GLY A 242 24.21 -12.83 0.39
C GLY A 242 22.91 -12.30 -0.22
N VAL A 243 21.83 -12.26 0.57
CA VAL A 243 20.50 -11.79 0.12
C VAL A 243 20.44 -10.27 0.04
N TYR A 244 21.17 -9.59 0.91
CA TYR A 244 21.16 -8.14 1.03
C TYR A 244 22.42 -7.52 0.40
N GLY A 245 22.27 -6.29 -0.06
CA GLY A 245 23.34 -5.43 -0.56
C GLY A 245 23.05 -3.97 -0.24
N LEU A 246 23.88 -3.06 -0.73
CA LEU A 246 23.71 -1.62 -0.59
C LEU A 246 23.53 -0.97 -1.96
N ASP A 247 22.70 0.06 -2.03
CA ASP A 247 22.57 0.87 -3.25
C ASP A 247 23.70 1.92 -3.34
N LYS A 248 23.61 2.78 -4.35
CA LYS A 248 24.59 3.85 -4.57
C LYS A 248 24.61 4.91 -3.46
N ALA A 249 23.55 4.98 -2.65
CA ALA A 249 23.42 5.90 -1.53
C ALA A 249 23.69 5.19 -0.18
N GLU A 250 24.31 4.01 -0.20
CA GLU A 250 24.58 3.18 0.98
C GLU A 250 23.31 2.83 1.78
N THR A 251 22.17 2.73 1.07
CA THR A 251 20.91 2.27 1.65
C THR A 251 20.76 0.77 1.46
N ILE A 252 20.35 0.09 2.51
CA ILE A 252 20.10 -1.36 2.51
C ILE A 252 19.02 -1.74 1.48
N LEU A 253 19.28 -2.79 0.69
CA LEU A 253 18.30 -3.39 -0.20
C LEU A 253 18.43 -4.92 -0.22
N VAL A 254 17.36 -5.59 -0.66
CA VAL A 254 17.40 -7.02 -0.99
C VAL A 254 17.98 -7.13 -2.39
N GLU A 255 19.22 -7.58 -2.53
CA GLU A 255 19.94 -7.62 -3.81
C GLU A 255 19.68 -8.95 -4.53
N GLN A 256 19.84 -10.06 -3.81
CA GLN A 256 19.68 -11.42 -4.35
C GLN A 256 18.53 -12.14 -3.62
N PRO A 257 17.25 -11.83 -3.95
CA PRO A 257 16.10 -12.36 -3.22
C PRO A 257 16.05 -13.89 -3.24
N ASP A 258 16.36 -14.50 -4.39
CA ASP A 258 16.25 -15.94 -4.60
C ASP A 258 17.42 -16.74 -3.98
N ASN A 259 18.46 -16.07 -3.46
CA ASN A 259 19.49 -16.70 -2.62
C ASN A 259 18.99 -17.03 -1.21
N CYS A 260 17.83 -16.51 -0.80
CA CYS A 260 17.33 -16.73 0.54
C CYS A 260 17.04 -18.22 0.78
N ARG A 261 17.64 -18.78 1.83
CA ARG A 261 17.35 -20.16 2.24
C ARG A 261 15.86 -20.32 2.53
N LYS A 262 15.20 -21.20 1.78
CA LYS A 262 13.77 -21.49 1.91
C LYS A 262 13.36 -21.71 3.37
N GLY A 263 12.37 -20.94 3.82
CA GLY A 263 11.80 -21.03 5.16
C GLY A 263 12.63 -20.40 6.28
N CYS A 264 13.76 -19.74 5.99
CA CYS A 264 14.56 -19.03 7.00
C CYS A 264 14.03 -17.61 7.22
N PRO A 265 13.53 -17.25 8.44
CA PRO A 265 13.09 -15.90 8.74
C PRO A 265 14.08 -15.15 9.63
N ALA A 266 15.31 -15.64 9.81
CA ALA A 266 16.15 -15.25 10.94
C ALA A 266 16.55 -13.76 10.94
N CYS A 267 16.73 -13.14 9.76
CA CYS A 267 16.96 -11.69 9.64
C CYS A 267 15.75 -10.84 10.09
N SER A 268 14.53 -11.37 10.11
CA SER A 268 13.37 -10.67 10.72
C SER A 268 13.43 -10.59 12.23
N ARG A 269 14.11 -11.54 12.89
CA ARG A 269 14.21 -11.60 14.35
C ARG A 269 15.36 -10.78 14.90
N VAL A 270 16.41 -10.58 14.10
CA VAL A 270 17.55 -9.73 14.50
C VAL A 270 17.23 -8.24 14.26
N CYS A 271 16.40 -7.91 13.26
CA CYS A 271 16.08 -6.51 12.95
C CYS A 271 15.44 -5.78 14.15
N PRO A 272 16.09 -4.74 14.71
CA PRO A 272 15.64 -4.08 15.94
C PRO A 272 14.33 -3.30 15.75
N GLU A 273 14.07 -2.87 14.51
CA GLU A 273 12.88 -2.11 14.12
C GLU A 273 11.77 -3.00 13.53
N ASN A 274 11.96 -4.32 13.52
CA ASN A 274 11.04 -5.28 12.90
C ASN A 274 10.66 -4.89 11.45
N ALA A 275 11.64 -4.40 10.68
CA ALA A 275 11.46 -3.90 9.31
C ALA A 275 11.51 -5.00 8.24
N ILE A 276 11.99 -6.20 8.57
CA ILE A 276 12.14 -7.29 7.61
C ILE A 276 10.90 -8.19 7.63
N ILE A 277 10.24 -8.30 6.49
CA ILE A 277 8.98 -9.03 6.29
C ILE A 277 9.24 -10.29 5.46
N PHE A 278 8.63 -11.41 5.85
CA PHE A 278 8.51 -12.61 5.03
C PHE A 278 7.01 -12.88 4.78
N PRO A 279 6.43 -12.41 3.67
CA PRO A 279 4.98 -12.36 3.45
C PRO A 279 4.23 -13.70 3.58
N GLN A 280 4.92 -14.82 3.30
CA GLN A 280 4.36 -16.18 3.45
C GLN A 280 4.71 -16.86 4.78
N HIS A 281 5.32 -16.16 5.74
CA HIS A 281 5.62 -16.75 7.03
C HIS A 281 4.34 -16.95 7.85
N LYS A 282 4.30 -18.00 8.68
CA LYS A 282 3.12 -18.36 9.47
C LYS A 282 2.80 -17.39 10.63
N THR A 283 3.83 -16.70 11.14
CA THR A 283 3.69 -15.72 12.23
C THR A 283 3.28 -14.36 11.65
N PRO A 284 2.11 -13.81 12.02
CA PRO A 284 1.59 -12.54 11.49
C PRO A 284 2.59 -11.39 11.48
N THR A 285 3.28 -11.16 12.60
CA THR A 285 4.23 -10.04 12.75
C THR A 285 5.42 -10.14 11.80
N ILE A 286 5.92 -11.34 11.54
CA ILE A 286 6.97 -11.60 10.53
C ILE A 286 6.38 -11.52 9.11
N ALA A 287 5.12 -11.88 8.93
CA ALA A 287 4.41 -11.79 7.66
C ALA A 287 3.95 -10.38 7.28
N GLY A 288 4.19 -9.40 8.15
CA GLY A 288 3.88 -7.99 7.91
C GLY A 288 2.56 -7.54 8.53
N SER A 289 2.04 -8.21 9.57
CA SER A 289 0.96 -7.61 10.38
C SER A 289 1.44 -6.31 11.02
N ASN A 290 0.48 -5.40 11.25
CA ASN A 290 0.75 -4.15 11.96
C ASN A 290 0.79 -4.34 13.48
N GLU A 291 0.31 -5.47 14.00
CA GLU A 291 0.37 -5.84 15.41
C GLU A 291 1.76 -5.60 15.99
N ALA A 292 1.81 -5.02 17.19
CA ALA A 292 3.06 -4.89 17.92
C ALA A 292 3.65 -6.29 18.08
N ALA A 293 4.91 -6.48 17.66
CA ALA A 293 5.62 -7.68 18.01
C ALA A 293 5.78 -7.67 19.53
N GLY A 294 4.83 -8.32 20.23
CA GLY A 294 4.91 -8.57 21.66
C GLY A 294 6.34 -8.99 21.94
N SER A 295 6.97 -8.25 22.85
CA SER A 295 8.41 -8.18 23.06
C SER A 295 9.01 -9.53 23.49
N LEU A 296 9.07 -10.49 22.57
CA LEU A 296 10.01 -11.61 22.61
C LEU A 296 11.37 -11.07 22.15
N LYS A 297 11.82 -9.99 22.78
CA LYS A 297 13.20 -9.54 22.75
C LYS A 297 13.98 -10.56 23.56
N ILE A 298 14.38 -11.62 22.86
CA ILE A 298 15.37 -12.56 23.38
C ILE A 298 16.63 -11.73 23.56
N ASP A 299 16.93 -11.40 24.81
CA ASP A 299 18.12 -10.65 25.18
C ASP A 299 19.35 -11.55 24.95
N LEU A 300 19.93 -11.41 23.77
CA LEU A 300 21.09 -12.17 23.31
C LEU A 300 22.29 -12.02 24.27
N SER A 301 22.38 -10.91 25.02
CA SER A 301 23.41 -10.70 26.04
C SER A 301 23.27 -11.67 27.23
N LYS A 302 22.05 -12.05 27.59
CA LYS A 302 21.77 -13.05 28.64
C LYS A 302 21.95 -14.49 28.15
N LEU A 303 21.84 -14.72 26.85
CA LEU A 303 22.02 -16.04 26.23
C LEU A 303 23.48 -16.39 25.94
N PHE A 304 24.32 -15.38 25.70
CA PHE A 304 25.76 -15.56 25.41
C PHE A 304 26.69 -15.13 26.54
N GLY A 305 26.16 -15.01 27.77
CA GLY A 305 26.97 -14.92 28.98
C GLY A 305 27.66 -13.57 29.17
N ALA A 306 26.89 -12.48 29.17
CA ALA A 306 27.37 -11.24 29.79
C ALA A 306 27.78 -11.53 31.25
N PRO A 307 28.96 -11.08 31.71
CA PRO A 307 29.38 -11.29 33.08
C PRO A 307 28.41 -10.58 34.02
N ASP A 308 27.96 -11.29 35.04
CA ASP A 308 27.06 -10.79 36.07
C ASP A 308 27.74 -9.62 36.79
N PRO A 309 27.19 -8.39 36.80
CA PRO A 309 27.80 -7.25 37.48
C PRO A 309 27.90 -7.43 39.00
N GLY A 310 27.36 -8.54 39.55
CA GLY A 310 27.50 -8.96 40.95
C GLY A 310 28.49 -10.10 41.21
N ALA A 311 29.22 -10.63 40.21
CA ALA A 311 30.19 -11.69 40.46
C ALA A 311 31.44 -11.13 41.19
N PRO A 312 31.79 -11.60 42.40
CA PRO A 312 33.02 -11.19 43.06
C PRO A 312 34.20 -11.64 42.20
N GLY A 313 35.01 -10.68 41.75
CA GLY A 313 36.21 -10.96 40.96
C GLY A 313 37.15 -11.90 41.72
N GLU A 314 37.43 -13.07 41.14
CA GLU A 314 38.52 -13.91 41.62
C GLU A 314 39.84 -13.21 41.31
N ALA A 315 40.50 -12.73 42.36
CA ALA A 315 41.91 -12.40 42.34
C ALA A 315 42.71 -13.72 42.31
N GLY A 316 43.44 -13.92 41.22
CA GLY A 316 44.39 -15.02 41.04
C GLY A 316 45.41 -14.65 39.96
#